data_AF-A0A351T177-F1
#
_entry.id   AF-A0A351T177-F1
#
_cell.length_a   1.000
_cell.length_b   1.000
_cell.length_c   1.000
_cell.angle_alpha   90.00
_cell.angle_beta   90.00
_cell.angle_gamma   90.00
#
_symmetry.space_group_name_H-M   'P 1'
#
loop_
_entity.id
_entity.type
_entity.pdbx_description
1 polymer ?
#
loop_
_entity_poly.entity_id
_entity_poly.type
_entity_poly.pdbx_seq_one_letter_code
_entity_poly.pdbx_strand_id
1 'polypeptide(L)' 'YRKAGKNKDEVPIVEFRRECREFAAHWIDVQREQFKRLGVLGDWDNPYTTMAFDAEAQIVREFLKFVMNGGLYRGSK' A
#
# COMPACT_ATOMS: atom_id res chain seq x y z
N TYR A 1 12.32 -12.98 -0.51
CA TYR A 1 12.16 -13.87 -1.68
C TYR A 1 13.44 -14.00 -2.50
N ARG A 2 13.78 -13.07 -3.43
CA ARG A 2 15.01 -13.17 -4.24
C ARG A 2 16.31 -13.27 -3.44
N LYS A 3 16.47 -12.45 -2.38
CA LYS A 3 17.64 -12.48 -1.48
C LYS A 3 17.71 -13.76 -0.62
N ALA A 4 16.59 -14.46 -0.44
CA ALA A 4 16.47 -15.69 0.33
C ALA A 4 16.37 -16.95 -0.58
N GLY A 5 16.59 -16.80 -1.90
CA GLY A 5 16.51 -17.90 -2.86
C GLY A 5 15.10 -18.48 -3.11
N LYS A 6 14.05 -17.90 -2.53
CA LYS A 6 12.66 -18.37 -2.69
C LYS A 6 11.96 -17.68 -3.86
N ASN A 7 11.27 -18.46 -4.70
CA ASN A 7 10.45 -17.92 -5.77
C ASN A 7 9.17 -17.30 -5.20
N LYS A 8 8.81 -16.11 -5.68
CA LYS A 8 7.57 -15.42 -5.28
C LYS A 8 6.32 -16.11 -5.83
N ASP A 9 6.46 -16.87 -6.92
CA ASP A 9 5.36 -17.53 -7.60
C ASP A 9 4.97 -18.85 -6.91
N GLU A 10 5.77 -19.31 -5.95
CA GLU A 10 5.52 -20.49 -5.13
C GLU A 10 4.74 -20.15 -3.84
N VAL A 11 4.57 -18.87 -3.53
CA VAL A 11 3.82 -18.41 -2.36
C VAL A 11 2.38 -18.08 -2.76
N PRO A 12 1.36 -18.53 -2.01
CA PRO A 12 -0.01 -18.11 -2.23
C PRO A 12 -0.14 -16.58 -2.26
N ILE A 13 -0.82 -16.04 -3.28
CA ILE A 13 -0.90 -14.59 -3.52
C ILE A 13 -1.42 -13.82 -2.30
N VAL A 14 -2.39 -14.39 -1.58
CA VAL A 14 -2.97 -13.77 -0.39
C VAL A 14 -1.93 -13.65 0.73
N GLU A 15 -1.16 -14.72 0.95
CA GLU A 15 -0.10 -14.73 1.94
C GLU A 15 1.02 -13.76 1.58
N PHE A 16 1.45 -13.76 0.32
CA PHE A 16 2.46 -12.82 -0.17
C PHE A 16 2.03 -11.35 0.02
N ARG A 17 0.76 -11.02 -0.24
CA ARG A 17 0.23 -9.66 -0.03
C ARG A 17 0.14 -9.30 1.45
N ARG A 18 -0.19 -10.25 2.33
CA ARG A 18 -0.17 -10.07 3.79
C ARG A 18 1.23 -9.70 4.26
N GLU A 19 2.24 -10.47 3.86
CA GLU A 19 3.63 -10.18 4.21
C GLU A 19 4.10 -8.82 3.69
N CYS A 20 3.66 -8.41 2.49
CA CYS A 20 3.97 -7.07 1.98
C CYS A 20 3.38 -5.97 2.86
N ARG A 21 2.14 -6.14 3.37
CA ARG A 21 1.51 -5.19 4.30
C ARG A 21 2.26 -5.16 5.63
N GLU A 22 2.64 -6.30 6.17
CA GLU A 22 3.42 -6.39 7.43
C GLU A 22 4.78 -5.71 7.30
N PHE A 23 5.49 -5.97 6.19
CA PHE A 23 6.76 -5.31 5.90
C PHE A 23 6.60 -3.79 5.81
N ALA A 24 5.57 -3.30 5.11
CA ALA A 24 5.29 -1.88 5.00
C ALA A 24 4.93 -1.25 6.36
N ALA A 25 4.10 -1.93 7.17
CA ALA A 25 3.73 -1.47 8.51
C ALA A 25 4.96 -1.30 9.42
N HIS A 26 5.88 -2.26 9.41
CA HIS A 26 7.13 -2.16 10.16
C HIS A 26 7.92 -0.89 9.82
N TRP A 27 8.07 -0.58 8.53
CA TRP A 27 8.82 0.60 8.10
C TRP A 27 8.08 1.92 8.36
N ILE A 28 6.75 1.91 8.37
CA ILE A 28 5.95 3.07 8.78
C ILE A 28 6.25 3.41 10.24
N ASP A 29 6.29 2.42 11.13
CA ASP A 29 6.60 2.63 12.55
C ASP A 29 8.01 3.16 12.75
N VAL A 30 9.00 2.57 12.06
CA VAL A 30 10.40 3.05 12.11
C VAL A 30 10.48 4.52 11.68
N GLN A 31 9.82 4.89 10.57
CA GLN A 31 9.83 6.27 10.07
C GLN A 31 9.06 7.22 10.99
N ARG A 32 7.92 6.80 11.52
CA ARG A 32 7.11 7.55 12.50
C ARG A 32 7.97 7.95 13.70
N GLU A 33 8.68 7.00 14.30
CA GLU A 33 9.54 7.28 15.46
C GLU A 33 10.71 8.20 15.11
N GLN A 34 11.27 8.07 13.91
CA GLN A 34 12.31 8.98 13.41
C GLN A 34 11.77 10.41 13.24
N PHE A 35 10.58 10.58 12.66
CA PHE A 35 9.97 11.90 12.50
C PHE A 35 9.59 12.54 13.84
N LYS A 36 9.03 11.77 14.78
CA LYS A 36 8.79 12.23 16.15
C LYS A 36 10.09 12.72 16.81
N ARG A 37 11.19 11.97 16.65
CA ARG A 37 12.51 12.36 17.17
C ARG A 37 13.04 13.66 16.57
N LEU A 38 12.70 13.97 15.31
CA LEU A 38 13.03 15.23 14.65
C LEU A 38 12.12 16.40 15.09
N GLY A 39 11.16 16.17 15.99
CA GLY A 39 10.24 17.19 16.47
C GLY A 39 9.08 17.50 15.52
N VAL A 40 8.80 16.61 14.54
CA VAL A 40 7.66 16.79 13.63
C VAL A 40 6.36 16.60 14.41
N LEU A 41 5.46 17.57 14.30
CA LEU A 41 4.12 17.52 14.87
C LEU A 41 3.14 16.96 13.83
N GLY A 42 2.34 15.97 14.23
CA GLY A 42 1.34 15.34 13.38
C GLY A 42 0.47 14.37 14.17
N ASP A 43 -0.63 13.93 13.55
CA ASP A 43 -1.46 12.87 14.09
C ASP A 43 -0.78 11.52 13.83
N TRP A 44 -0.04 11.05 14.83
CA TRP A 44 0.70 9.80 14.75
C TRP A 44 -0.17 8.57 15.04
N ASP A 45 -1.31 8.75 15.70
CA ASP A 45 -2.22 7.66 16.07
C ASP A 45 -3.14 7.28 14.91
N ASN A 46 -3.46 8.24 14.04
CA ASN A 46 -4.26 8.04 12.84
C ASN A 46 -3.58 8.56 11.56
N PRO A 47 -2.43 7.99 11.15
CA PRO A 47 -1.76 8.42 9.93
C PRO A 47 -2.49 7.89 8.69
N TYR A 48 -2.54 8.71 7.64
CA TYR A 48 -2.96 8.24 6.33
C TYR A 48 -1.95 7.21 5.79
N THR A 49 -2.44 6.05 5.36
CA THR A 49 -1.66 5.06 4.61
C THR A 49 -2.41 4.69 3.33
N THR A 50 -1.68 4.58 2.22
CA THR A 50 -2.28 4.22 0.92
C THR A 50 -2.87 2.82 0.89
N MET A 51 -2.46 1.96 1.83
CA MET A 51 -2.98 0.61 2.01
C MET A 51 -4.15 0.54 3.00
N ALA A 52 -4.55 1.64 3.66
CA ALA A 52 -5.75 1.66 4.47
C ALA A 52 -6.97 1.31 3.61
N PHE A 53 -7.90 0.51 4.15
CA PHE A 53 -9.08 0.09 3.38
C PHE A 53 -9.91 1.26 2.87
N ASP A 54 -10.00 2.35 3.63
CA ASP A 54 -10.70 3.57 3.20
C ASP A 54 -10.01 4.24 2.01
N ALA A 55 -8.68 4.27 2.01
CA ALA A 55 -7.87 4.79 0.91
C ALA A 55 -8.03 3.92 -0.34
N GLU A 56 -7.91 2.60 -0.19
CA GLU A 56 -8.11 1.64 -1.28
C GLU A 56 -9.53 1.74 -1.87
N ALA A 57 -10.54 1.83 -1.01
CA ALA A 57 -11.92 2.01 -1.43
C ALA A 57 -12.13 3.33 -2.18
N GLN A 58 -11.48 4.42 -1.72
CA GLN A 58 -11.54 5.71 -2.40
C GLN A 58 -10.87 5.65 -3.78
N ILE A 59 -9.72 4.99 -3.89
CA ILE A 59 -9.03 4.77 -5.17
C ILE A 59 -9.95 4.03 -6.15
N VAL A 60 -10.59 2.94 -5.70
CA VAL A 60 -11.52 2.18 -6.54
C VAL A 60 -12.73 3.03 -6.95
N ARG A 61 -13.30 3.83 -6.04
CA ARG A 61 -14.42 4.73 -6.36
C ARG A 61 -14.05 5.75 -7.44
N GLU A 62 -12.90 6.41 -7.32
CA GLU A 62 -12.46 7.37 -8.33
C GLU A 62 -12.12 6.69 -9.65
N PHE A 63 -11.46 5.54 -9.61
CA PHE A 63 -11.17 4.74 -10.79
C PHE A 63 -12.45 4.38 -11.56
N LEU A 64 -13.51 3.96 -10.85
CA LEU A 64 -14.79 3.63 -11.47
C LEU A 64 -15.42 4.84 -12.17
N LYS A 65 -15.25 6.08 -11.70
CA LYS A 65 -15.76 7.25 -12.42
C LYS A 65 -15.12 7.39 -13.80
N PHE A 66 -13.80 7.15 -13.91
CA PHE A 66 -13.09 7.16 -15.20
C PHE A 66 -13.50 6.01 -16.12
N VAL A 67 -13.82 4.85 -15.55
CA VAL A 67 -14.40 3.74 -16.32
C VAL A 67 -15.77 4.14 -16.88
N MET A 68 -16.63 4.73 -16.05
CA MET A 68 -18.02 5.05 -16.41
C MET A 68 -18.15 6.24 -17.36
N ASN A 69 -17.21 7.19 -17.34
CA ASN A 69 -17.24 8.36 -18.23
C ASN A 69 -16.52 8.13 -19.58
N GLY A 70 -16.01 6.92 -19.84
CA GLY A 70 -15.29 6.59 -21.07
C GLY A 70 -13.87 7.14 -21.16
N GLY A 71 -13.33 7.72 -20.08
CA GLY A 71 -11.98 8.27 -20.01
C GLY A 71 -10.88 7.21 -19.86
N LEU A 72 -11.25 5.94 -19.70
CA LEU A 72 -10.31 4.81 -19.61
C LEU A 72 -10.39 3.93 -20.86
N TYR A 73 -9.24 3.64 -21.45
CA TYR A 73 -9.09 2.64 -22.50
C TYR A 73 -8.05 1.59 -22.09
N ARG A 74 -8.26 0.33 -22.50
CA ARG A 74 -7.30 -0.76 -22.32
C ARG A 74 -6.63 -1.07 -23.66
N GLY A 75 -5.38 -0.63 -23.83
CA GLY A 75 -4.55 -1.00 -24.97
C GLY A 75 -3.87 -2.36 -24.79
N SER A 76 -3.34 -2.91 -25.89
CA SER A 76 -2.34 -3.99 -25.85
C SER A 76 -0.95 -3.36 -25.85
N LYS A 77 -0.13 -3.68 -24.86
CA LYS A 77 1.26 -3.23 -24.76
C LYS A 77 2.14 -4.39 -24.30
#